data_AF-A0A7V1EKI8-F1
#
_entry.id   AF-A0A7V1EKI8-F1
#
_cell.length_a   1.000
_cell.length_b   1.000
_cell.length_c   1.000
_cell.angle_alpha   90.00
_cell.angle_beta   90.00
_cell.angle_gamma   90.00
#
_symmetry.space_group_name_H-M   'P 1'
#
loop_
_entity.id
_entity.type
_entity.pdbx_description
1 polymer ?
#
loop_
_entity_poly.entity_id
_entity_poly.type
_entity_poly.pdbx_seq_one_letter_code
_entity_poly.pdbx_strand_id
1 'polypeptide(L)' 'MPFGKRSRNNLELLNCACIAARYDRRYKITKQQLEQLARGVWKLYEVTEKICAVEIDSFV' A
#
# COMPACT_ATOMS: atom_id res chain seq x y z
N MET A 1 9.12 12.73 -13.14
CA MET A 1 7.66 12.60 -12.92
C MET A 1 7.33 12.95 -11.48
N PRO A 2 6.58 14.04 -11.18
CA PRO A 2 6.26 14.38 -9.81
C PRO A 2 4.89 13.81 -9.44
N PHE A 3 4.86 12.63 -8.81
CA PHE A 3 3.65 12.20 -8.11
C PHE A 3 3.42 13.14 -6.92
N GLY A 4 2.25 13.79 -6.90
CA GLY A 4 1.89 14.86 -5.97
C GLY A 4 2.12 14.52 -4.50
N LYS A 5 2.55 15.54 -3.75
CA LYS A 5 3.05 15.53 -2.36
C LYS A 5 2.21 14.83 -1.26
N ARG A 6 1.05 14.23 -1.55
CA ARG A 6 0.21 13.52 -0.54
C ARG A 6 0.52 12.01 -0.41
N SER A 7 1.06 11.37 -1.45
CA SER A 7 1.15 9.90 -1.52
C SER A 7 2.33 9.29 -0.76
N ARG A 8 3.39 10.07 -0.47
CA ARG A 8 4.59 9.57 0.24
C ARG A 8 4.25 9.05 1.64
N ASN A 9 3.34 9.73 2.33
CA ASN A 9 3.07 9.45 3.74
C ASN A 9 2.44 8.07 3.98
N ASN A 10 1.63 7.54 3.06
CA ASN A 10 0.96 6.24 3.27
C ASN A 10 1.88 5.05 2.98
N LEU A 11 2.74 5.15 1.97
CA LEU A 11 3.73 4.12 1.69
C LEU A 11 4.82 4.08 2.76
N GLU A 12 5.26 5.25 3.22
CA GLU A 12 6.17 5.36 4.37
C GLU A 12 5.52 4.81 5.64
N LEU A 13 4.24 5.13 5.90
CA LEU A 13 3.51 4.58 7.03
C LEU A 13 3.40 3.05 6.94
N LEU A 14 3.10 2.49 5.76
CA LEU A 14 3.04 1.04 5.54
C LEU A 14 4.41 0.38 5.81
N ASN A 15 5.48 0.96 5.27
CA ASN A 15 6.83 0.43 5.44
C ASN A 15 7.28 0.48 6.90
N CYS A 16 7.05 1.61 7.56
CA CYS A 16 7.29 1.77 8.99
C CYS A 16 6.45 0.79 9.81
N ALA A 17 5.17 0.61 9.50
CA ALA A 17 4.29 -0.33 10.20
C ALA A 17 4.79 -1.78 10.07
N CYS A 18 5.24 -2.20 8.87
CA CYS A 18 5.77 -3.54 8.64
C CYS A 18 6.99 -3.88 9.50
N ILE A 19 7.87 -2.89 9.72
CA ILE A 19 9.09 -3.06 10.53
C ILE A 19 8.77 -2.86 12.01
N ALA A 20 8.18 -1.72 12.37
CA ALA A 20 7.97 -1.33 13.75
C ALA A 20 6.98 -2.24 14.48
N ALA A 21 5.93 -2.74 13.82
CA ALA A 21 4.99 -3.68 14.45
C ALA A 21 5.66 -5.00 14.87
N ARG A 22 6.80 -5.36 14.27
CA ARG A 22 7.56 -6.58 14.62
C ARG A 22 8.60 -6.34 15.71
N TYR A 23 9.25 -5.18 15.71
CA TYR A 23 10.43 -4.94 16.53
C TYR A 23 10.21 -3.94 17.68
N ASP A 24 9.19 -3.08 17.60
CA ASP A 24 8.88 -2.10 18.63
C ASP A 24 7.56 -2.42 19.32
N ARG A 25 7.65 -2.89 20.57
CA ARG A 25 6.48 -3.21 21.42
C ARG A 25 5.62 -1.99 21.76
N ARG A 26 6.14 -0.77 21.59
CA ARG A 26 5.42 0.49 21.84
C ARG A 26 4.80 1.07 20.57
N TYR A 27 5.03 0.45 19.41
CA TYR A 27 4.44 0.92 18.17
C TYR A 27 2.92 0.90 18.25
N LYS A 28 2.30 2.01 17.84
CA LYS A 28 0.85 2.18 17.79
C LYS A 28 0.45 2.72 16.43
N ILE A 29 -0.62 2.18 15.89
CA ILE A 29 -1.29 2.67 14.69
C ILE A 29 -2.76 2.90 15.01
N THR A 30 -3.34 3.99 14.50
CA THR A 30 -4.76 4.26 14.73
C THR A 30 -5.63 3.44 13.78
N LYS A 31 -6.87 3.16 14.16
CA LYS A 31 -7.85 2.49 13.30
C LYS A 31 -8.01 3.22 11.95
N GLN A 32 -8.11 4.54 11.98
CA GLN A 32 -8.24 5.36 10.78
C GLN A 32 -7.04 5.22 9.84
N GLN A 33 -5.82 5.20 10.39
CA GLN A 33 -4.59 4.96 9.63
C GLN A 33 -4.60 3.56 9.00
N LEU A 34 -4.98 2.54 9.77
CA LEU A 34 -5.07 1.16 9.29
C LEU A 34 -6.09 1.01 8.15
N GLU A 35 -7.29 1.59 8.30
CA GLU A 35 -8.31 1.58 7.25
C GLU A 35 -7.86 2.31 5.99
N GLN A 36 -7.12 3.41 6.14
CA GLN A 36 -6.57 4.13 5.00
C GLN A 36 -5.50 3.31 4.28
N LEU A 37 -4.64 2.59 5.00
CA LEU A 37 -3.67 1.66 4.44
C LEU A 37 -4.37 0.51 3.71
N ALA A 38 -5.38 -0.10 4.33
CA ALA A 38 -6.13 -1.21 3.74
C ALA A 38 -6.78 -0.82 2.40
N ARG A 39 -7.44 0.35 2.34
CA ARG A 39 -8.00 0.89 1.09
C ARG A 39 -6.93 1.10 0.01
N GLY A 40 -5.75 1.58 0.40
CA GLY A 40 -4.63 1.77 -0.51
C GLY A 40 -4.10 0.46 -1.09
N VAL A 41 -3.90 -0.55 -0.24
CA VAL A 41 -3.43 -1.88 -0.66
C VAL A 41 -4.45 -2.56 -1.56
N TRP A 42 -5.74 -2.47 -1.24
CA TRP A 42 -6.81 -3.06 -2.05
C TRP A 42 -6.84 -2.46 -3.46
N LYS A 43 -6.75 -1.13 -3.56
CA LYS A 43 -6.70 -0.44 -4.86
C LYS A 43 -5.46 -0.82 -5.66
N LEU A 44 -4.31 -1.00 -5.00
CA LEU A 44 -3.09 -1.45 -5.66
C LEU A 44 -3.29 -2.86 -6.23
N TYR A 45 -3.86 -3.77 -5.44
CA TYR A 45 -4.18 -5.13 -5.86
C TYR A 45 -5.10 -5.15 -7.10
N GLU A 46 -6.21 -4.40 -7.08
CA GLU A 46 -7.14 -4.34 -8.21
C GLU A 46 -6.49 -3.80 -9.50
N VAL A 47 -5.62 -2.79 -9.37
CA VAL A 47 -4.90 -2.23 -10.53
C VAL A 47 -3.89 -3.24 -11.07
N THR A 48 -3.13 -3.88 -10.18
CA THR A 48 -2.15 -4.91 -10.56
C THR A 48 -2.83 -6.09 -11.21
N GLU A 49 -3.96 -6.57 -10.68
CA GLU A 49 -4.73 -7.67 -11.28
C GLU A 49 -5.17 -7.34 -12.70
N LYS A 50 -5.71 -6.13 -12.93
CA LYS A 50 -6.11 -5.69 -14.27
C LYS A 50 -4.94 -5.63 -15.24
N ILE A 51 -3.81 -5.07 -14.81
CA ILE A 51 -2.61 -4.98 -15.67
C ILE A 51 -2.10 -6.39 -15.98
N CYS A 52 -1.97 -7.25 -14.98
CA CYS A 52 -1.52 -8.62 -15.18
C CYS A 52 -2.45 -9.42 -16.11
N ALA A 53 -3.77 -9.27 -15.97
CA ALA A 53 -4.73 -9.93 -16.86
C ALA A 53 -4.56 -9.48 -18.32
N VAL A 54 -4.39 -8.18 -18.55
CA VAL A 54 -4.14 -7.63 -19.91
C VAL A 54 -2.82 -8.13 -20.48
N GLU A 55 -1.75 -8.13 -19.69
CA GLU A 55 -0.45 -8.63 -20.13
C GLU A 55 -0.54 -10.12 -20.49
N ILE A 56 -1.12 -10.95 -19.62
CA ILE A 56 -1.31 -12.38 -19.90
C ILE A 56 -2.12 -12.60 -21.18
N ASP A 57 -3.21 -11.88 -21.38
CA ASP A 57 -4.03 -11.96 -22.59
C ASP A 57 -3.23 -11.57 -23.85
N SER A 58 -2.31 -10.60 -23.74
CA SER A 58 -1.42 -10.19 -24.84
C SER A 58 -0.29 -11.18 -25.15
N PHE A 59 0.00 -12.12 -24.24
CA PHE A 59 1.00 -13.17 -24.43
C PHE A 59 0.41 -14.45 -25.07
N VAL A 60 -0.91 -14.62 -25.05
CA VAL A 60 -1.65 -15.78 -25.59
C VAL A 60 -2.12 -15.49 -27.02
#